data_AF-A0A356QMY7-F1
#
_entry.id   AF-A0A356QMY7-F1
#
_cell.length_a   1.000
_cell.length_b   1.000
_cell.length_c   1.000
_cell.angle_alpha   90.00
_cell.angle_beta   90.00
_cell.angle_gamma   90.00
#
_symmetry.space_group_name_H-M   'P 1'
#
loop_
_entity.id
_entity.type
_entity.pdbx_description
1 polymer ?
#
loop_
_entity_poly.entity_id
_entity_poly.type
_entity_poly.pdbx_seq_one_letter_code
_entity_poly.pdbx_strand_id
1 'polypeptide(L)'
;MHCGNRLFLCVALCVTSLPLALTAESSSDAWITMFNGQDLSGWKANPENPDSFHVEDGVLVVDGPRCHLFWIGDPENSEDEQLTNFHWHAKVKTMPKANGGLYFHTQYEESGWPFAGYECQVNQTHKDRKKTGGLYA
;
A
#
# COMPACT_ATOMS: atom_id res chain seq x y z
N MET A 1 -2.92 77.22 43.78
CA MET A 1 -2.06 76.80 42.64
C MET A 1 -1.44 75.47 43.02
N HIS A 2 -1.80 74.37 42.37
CA HIS A 2 -0.94 73.23 42.03
C HIS A 2 -1.77 72.30 41.13
N CYS A 3 -1.26 72.15 39.91
CA CYS A 3 -1.79 71.40 38.79
C CYS A 3 -1.44 69.91 38.95
N GLY A 4 -2.22 68.99 38.38
CA GLY A 4 -1.89 67.56 38.44
C GLY A 4 -2.80 66.62 37.62
N ASN A 5 -2.74 66.78 36.30
CA ASN A 5 -2.76 65.75 35.26
C ASN A 5 -3.73 64.55 35.37
N ARG A 6 -4.81 64.59 34.58
CA ARG A 6 -5.59 63.40 34.20
C ARG A 6 -4.85 62.62 33.12
N LEU A 7 -4.37 61.42 33.44
CA LEU A 7 -3.79 60.50 32.47
C LEU A 7 -4.93 59.74 31.76
N PHE A 8 -5.24 60.12 30.52
CA PHE A 8 -6.10 59.32 29.64
C PHE A 8 -5.28 58.16 29.07
N LEU A 9 -5.62 56.93 29.48
CA LEU A 9 -5.03 55.72 28.93
C LEU A 9 -5.79 55.34 27.66
N CYS A 10 -5.27 55.73 26.49
CA CYS A 10 -5.77 55.22 25.21
C CYS A 10 -5.23 53.80 24.99
N VAL A 11 -6.06 52.79 25.23
CA VAL A 11 -5.76 51.40 24.85
C VAL A 11 -5.99 51.27 23.35
N ALA A 12 -4.91 51.27 22.57
CA ALA A 12 -4.97 50.93 21.15
C ALA A 12 -5.10 49.41 21.01
N LEU A 13 -6.30 48.92 20.65
CA LEU A 13 -6.50 47.52 20.27
C LEU A 13 -5.81 47.29 18.91
N CYS A 14 -4.61 46.70 18.95
CA CYS A 14 -3.92 46.24 17.75
C CYS A 14 -4.55 44.91 17.31
N VAL A 15 -5.51 44.96 16.39
CA VAL A 15 -6.09 43.76 15.77
C VAL A 15 -5.04 43.17 14.83
N THR A 16 -4.27 42.20 15.31
CA THR A 16 -3.34 41.44 14.49
C THR A 16 -4.13 40.46 13.63
N SER A 17 -4.33 40.81 12.36
CA SER A 17 -4.85 39.87 11.36
C SER A 17 -3.84 38.72 11.19
N LEU A 18 -4.15 37.55 11.75
CA LEU A 18 -3.41 36.33 11.43
C LEU A 18 -3.58 36.06 9.92
N PRO A 19 -2.51 35.98 9.12
CA PRO A 19 -2.65 35.48 7.77
C PRO A 19 -3.08 34.02 7.88
N LEU A 20 -4.29 33.72 7.42
CA LEU A 20 -4.72 32.35 7.18
C LEU A 20 -3.82 31.80 6.09
N ALA A 21 -2.76 31.10 6.48
CA ALA A 21 -1.95 30.32 5.57
C ALA A 21 -2.86 29.22 5.02
N LEU A 22 -3.39 29.44 3.81
CA LEU A 22 -3.93 28.35 3.01
C LEU A 22 -2.78 27.37 2.82
N THR A 23 -2.82 26.27 3.55
CA THR A 23 -2.04 25.09 3.20
C THR A 23 -2.52 24.65 1.83
N ALA A 24 -1.71 24.90 0.80
CA ALA A 24 -1.91 24.28 -0.49
C ALA A 24 -1.87 22.77 -0.25
N GLU A 25 -3.01 22.08 -0.40
CA GLU A 25 -3.02 20.63 -0.42
C GLU A 25 -2.17 20.19 -1.61
N SER A 26 -0.99 19.64 -1.32
CA SER A 26 -0.22 18.91 -2.31
C SER A 26 -0.94 17.59 -2.56
N SER A 27 -1.92 17.59 -3.47
CA SER A 27 -2.52 16.37 -4.02
C SER A 27 -1.53 15.68 -4.98
N SER A 28 -0.32 15.39 -4.50
CA SER A 28 0.55 14.43 -5.18
C SER A 28 0.09 13.05 -4.77
N ASP A 29 -0.29 12.23 -5.75
CA ASP A 29 -0.48 10.78 -5.70
C ASP A 29 0.31 10.10 -4.57
N ALA A 30 -0.27 10.03 -3.37
CA ALA A 30 0.38 9.39 -2.24
C ALA A 30 0.29 7.88 -2.49
N TRP A 31 1.45 7.23 -2.69
CA TRP A 31 1.51 5.78 -2.76
C TRP A 31 0.99 5.17 -1.46
N ILE A 32 0.01 4.28 -1.56
CA ILE A 32 -0.46 3.48 -0.43
C ILE A 32 0.47 2.28 -0.28
N THR A 33 0.98 2.07 0.93
CA THR A 33 1.84 0.92 1.25
C THR A 33 0.95 -0.27 1.60
N MET A 34 0.90 -1.28 0.73
CA MET A 34 0.07 -2.48 0.95
C MET A 34 0.71 -3.52 1.88
N PHE A 35 2.05 -3.54 2.00
CA PHE A 35 2.75 -4.48 2.87
C PHE A 35 3.48 -3.71 3.98
N ASN A 36 3.09 -3.98 5.23
CA ASN A 36 3.56 -3.24 6.40
C ASN A 36 4.98 -3.61 6.86
N GLY A 37 5.59 -4.64 6.27
CA GLY A 37 6.94 -5.10 6.63
C GLY A 37 7.01 -5.86 7.95
N GLN A 38 5.88 -6.26 8.53
CA GLN A 38 5.83 -6.91 9.85
C GLN A 38 5.06 -8.22 9.80
N ASP A 39 3.90 -8.22 9.13
CA ASP A 39 3.01 -9.37 9.05
C ASP A 39 2.16 -9.33 7.77
N LEU A 40 1.19 -10.24 7.68
CA LEU A 40 0.26 -10.35 6.55
C LEU A 40 -1.07 -9.62 6.81
N SER A 41 -1.09 -8.62 7.69
CA SER A 41 -2.29 -7.78 7.89
C SER A 41 -2.76 -7.20 6.56
N GLY A 42 -4.05 -7.35 6.27
CA GLY A 42 -4.66 -6.98 4.98
C GLY A 42 -4.44 -7.98 3.84
N TRP A 43 -3.77 -9.10 4.11
CA TRP A 43 -3.56 -10.18 3.16
C TRP A 43 -4.15 -11.49 3.66
N LYS A 44 -4.63 -12.32 2.73
CA LYS A 44 -5.20 -13.63 3.02
C LYS A 44 -4.65 -14.67 2.05
N ALA A 45 -3.93 -15.65 2.58
CA ALA A 45 -3.52 -16.81 1.81
C ALA A 45 -4.70 -17.77 1.60
N ASN A 46 -4.72 -18.49 0.47
CA ASN A 46 -5.63 -19.61 0.32
C ASN A 46 -5.23 -20.78 1.25
N PRO A 47 -6.17 -21.62 1.70
CA PRO A 47 -5.92 -22.68 2.68
C PRO A 47 -5.05 -23.85 2.19
N GLU A 48 -4.70 -23.93 0.90
CA GLU A 48 -3.95 -25.07 0.36
C GLU A 48 -2.55 -25.19 0.96
N ASN A 49 -1.78 -24.09 0.98
CA ASN A 49 -0.43 -24.06 1.53
C ASN A 49 -0.14 -22.67 2.14
N PRO A 50 -0.85 -22.25 3.20
CA PRO A 50 -0.76 -20.89 3.72
C PRO A 50 0.65 -20.52 4.20
N ASP A 51 1.42 -21.49 4.70
CA ASP A 51 2.79 -21.32 5.18
C ASP A 51 3.79 -20.97 4.06
N SER A 52 3.37 -21.04 2.78
CA SER A 52 4.20 -20.59 1.65
C SER A 52 4.44 -19.07 1.65
N PHE A 53 3.71 -18.32 2.47
CA PHE A 53 3.89 -16.88 2.67
C PHE A 53 4.22 -16.60 4.12
N HIS A 54 5.35 -15.93 4.35
CA HIS A 54 5.74 -15.48 5.68
C HIS A 54 6.58 -14.21 5.59
N VAL A 55 6.78 -13.55 6.73
CA VAL A 55 7.60 -12.34 6.82
C VAL A 55 8.90 -12.65 7.54
N GLU A 56 10.02 -12.34 6.90
CA GLU A 56 11.37 -12.45 7.47
C GLU A 56 12.13 -11.16 7.17
N ASP A 57 12.75 -10.55 8.19
CA ASP A 57 13.57 -9.33 8.07
C ASP A 57 12.89 -8.19 7.29
N GLY A 58 11.58 -8.02 7.47
CA GLY A 58 10.80 -6.99 6.80
C GLY A 58 10.49 -7.25 5.34
N VAL A 59 10.67 -8.49 4.88
CA VAL A 59 10.43 -8.93 3.50
C VAL A 59 9.33 -9.98 3.50
N LEU A 60 8.37 -9.85 2.57
CA LEU A 60 7.45 -10.93 2.25
C LEU A 60 8.21 -12.04 1.51
N VAL A 61 8.41 -13.16 2.19
CA VAL A 61 9.03 -14.36 1.63
C VAL A 61 7.94 -15.25 1.02
N VAL A 62 8.23 -15.73 -0.18
CA VAL A 62 7.38 -16.65 -0.93
C VAL A 62 8.22 -17.88 -1.27
N ASP A 63 8.00 -18.98 -0.56
CA ASP A 63 8.66 -20.24 -0.79
C ASP A 63 7.73 -21.43 -0.47
N GLY A 64 8.08 -22.64 -0.88
CA GLY A 64 7.22 -23.80 -0.67
C GLY A 64 6.23 -24.10 -1.81
N PRO A 65 5.21 -24.95 -1.56
CA PRO A 65 4.26 -25.36 -2.57
C PRO A 65 3.38 -24.20 -3.05
N ARG A 66 2.70 -24.41 -4.18
CA ARG A 66 1.81 -23.40 -4.78
C ARG A 66 0.75 -22.92 -3.80
N CYS A 67 0.65 -21.60 -3.66
CA CYS A 67 -0.34 -20.89 -2.86
C CYS A 67 -0.57 -19.51 -3.48
N HIS A 68 -1.66 -18.84 -3.12
CA HIS A 68 -1.95 -17.47 -3.55
C HIS A 68 -2.27 -16.59 -2.34
N LEU A 69 -1.70 -15.39 -2.33
CA LEU A 69 -1.89 -14.38 -1.29
C LEU A 69 -2.74 -13.24 -1.87
N PHE A 70 -3.93 -13.05 -1.34
CA PHE A 70 -4.92 -12.07 -1.82
C PHE A 70 -4.93 -10.85 -0.92
N TRP A 71 -4.88 -9.66 -1.51
CA TRP A 71 -5.18 -8.43 -0.79
C TRP A 71 -6.67 -8.39 -0.44
N ILE A 72 -6.98 -8.16 0.83
CA ILE A 72 -8.35 -8.08 1.35
C ILE A 72 -8.68 -6.71 1.95
N GLY A 73 -7.84 -5.70 1.72
CA GLY A 73 -8.03 -4.35 2.22
C GLY A 73 -7.26 -4.05 3.50
N ASP A 74 -7.17 -2.77 3.84
CA ASP A 74 -6.59 -2.30 5.10
C ASP A 74 -7.50 -2.74 6.26
N PRO A 75 -7.02 -3.51 7.25
CA PRO A 75 -7.83 -3.88 8.41
C PRO A 75 -8.37 -2.68 9.20
N GLU A 76 -7.70 -1.52 9.13
CA GLU A 76 -8.14 -0.28 9.77
C GLU A 76 -9.13 0.52 8.92
N ASN A 77 -9.28 0.18 7.63
CA ASN A 77 -10.17 0.84 6.68
C ASN A 77 -11.09 -0.21 6.03
N SER A 78 -12.25 -0.43 6.66
CA SER A 78 -13.16 -1.54 6.38
C SER A 78 -14.03 -1.40 5.12
N GLU A 79 -13.70 -0.48 4.20
CA GLU A 79 -14.39 -0.43 2.91
C GLU A 79 -13.84 -1.59 2.05
N ASP A 80 -14.72 -2.34 1.37
CA ASP A 80 -14.30 -3.38 0.42
C ASP A 80 -13.54 -2.71 -0.74
N GLU A 81 -12.22 -2.53 -0.58
CA GLU A 81 -11.36 -1.84 -1.54
C GLU A 81 -11.09 -2.72 -2.77
N GLN A 82 -12.10 -2.85 -3.63
CA GLN A 82 -11.88 -3.35 -4.98
C GLN A 82 -11.08 -2.32 -5.78
N LEU A 83 -9.81 -2.63 -6.01
CA LEU A 83 -8.92 -1.80 -6.83
C LEU A 83 -9.31 -1.91 -8.30
N THR A 84 -9.70 -0.79 -8.90
CA THR A 84 -10.07 -0.70 -10.32
C THR A 84 -8.93 -0.08 -11.12
N ASN A 85 -8.67 1.22 -10.96
CA ASN A 85 -7.55 1.89 -11.60
C ASN A 85 -6.46 2.15 -10.57
N PHE A 86 -5.28 1.58 -10.79
CA PHE A 86 -4.16 1.74 -9.88
C PHE A 86 -2.84 1.67 -10.63
N HIS A 87 -1.82 2.28 -10.03
CA HIS A 87 -0.43 1.92 -10.32
C HIS A 87 0.05 1.06 -9.15
N TRP A 88 0.62 -0.11 -9.46
CA TRP A 88 1.19 -0.98 -8.44
C TRP A 88 2.68 -1.14 -8.68
N HIS A 89 3.45 -1.08 -7.60
CA HIS A 89 4.89 -1.16 -7.63
C HIS A 89 5.38 -2.08 -6.51
N ALA A 90 6.22 -3.04 -6.88
CA ALA A 90 6.88 -3.96 -5.95
C ALA A 90 8.33 -4.19 -6.38
N LYS A 91 9.22 -4.32 -5.39
CA LYS A 91 10.59 -4.79 -5.63
C LYS A 91 10.65 -6.28 -5.36
N VAL A 92 11.03 -7.06 -6.36
CA VAL A 92 10.99 -8.52 -6.30
C VAL A 92 12.37 -9.11 -6.54
N LYS A 93 12.79 -10.01 -5.65
CA LYS A 93 14.00 -10.84 -5.80
C LYS A 93 13.57 -12.28 -6.08
N THR A 94 14.22 -12.93 -7.04
CA THR A 94 13.99 -14.35 -7.33
C THR A 94 15.24 -15.17 -7.00
N MET A 95 15.02 -16.37 -6.48
CA MET A 95 16.07 -17.39 -6.33
C MET A 95 16.20 -18.22 -7.62
N PRO A 96 17.31 -18.93 -7.84
CA PRO A 96 17.45 -19.80 -9.01
C PRO A 96 16.28 -20.77 -9.14
N LYS A 97 15.70 -20.85 -10.34
CA LYS A 97 14.54 -21.68 -10.70
C LYS A 97 13.22 -21.30 -10.00
N ALA A 98 13.15 -20.19 -9.27
CA ALA A 98 11.89 -19.70 -8.72
C ALA A 98 10.89 -19.30 -9.82
N ASN A 99 9.61 -19.56 -9.56
CA ASN A 99 8.50 -19.22 -10.44
C ASN A 99 7.34 -18.68 -9.62
N GLY A 100 6.81 -17.53 -10.00
CA GLY A 100 5.62 -16.94 -9.39
C GLY A 100 5.09 -15.81 -10.26
N GLY A 101 4.19 -15.01 -9.70
CA GLY A 101 3.51 -13.96 -10.42
C GLY A 101 2.93 -12.89 -9.52
N LEU A 102 2.75 -11.71 -10.10
CA LEU A 102 2.00 -10.62 -9.53
C LEU A 102 0.63 -10.58 -10.19
N TYR A 103 -0.41 -10.90 -9.43
CA TYR A 103 -1.77 -11.00 -9.92
C TYR A 103 -2.55 -9.71 -9.68
N PHE A 104 -3.47 -9.39 -10.57
CA PHE A 104 -4.32 -8.21 -10.44
C PHE A 104 -5.69 -8.41 -11.10
N HIS A 105 -6.68 -7.62 -10.69
CA HIS A 105 -8.10 -7.83 -11.01
C HIS A 105 -8.61 -9.24 -10.69
N THR A 106 -8.09 -9.84 -9.63
CA THR A 106 -8.49 -11.15 -9.14
C THR A 106 -9.66 -11.04 -8.17
N GLN A 107 -10.19 -12.20 -7.77
CA GLN A 107 -11.09 -12.35 -6.63
C GLN A 107 -10.51 -13.42 -5.70
N TYR A 108 -10.88 -13.40 -4.42
CA TYR A 108 -10.46 -14.45 -3.49
C TYR A 108 -10.99 -15.82 -3.95
N GLU A 109 -10.12 -16.82 -3.93
CA GLU A 109 -10.44 -18.20 -4.25
C GLU A 109 -9.82 -19.14 -3.20
N GLU A 110 -10.62 -20.07 -2.68
CA GLU A 110 -10.17 -20.99 -1.63
C GLU A 110 -9.17 -22.04 -2.13
N SER A 111 -9.12 -22.30 -3.43
CA SER A 111 -8.22 -23.29 -4.01
C SER A 111 -8.02 -23.07 -5.49
N GLY A 112 -7.00 -23.70 -6.06
CA GLY A 112 -6.75 -23.65 -7.49
C GLY A 112 -6.00 -22.38 -7.90
N TRP A 113 -5.87 -22.20 -9.21
CA TRP A 113 -5.24 -21.03 -9.80
C TRP A 113 -6.30 -19.94 -9.98
N PRO A 114 -6.00 -18.66 -9.68
CA PRO A 114 -6.94 -17.57 -9.89
C PRO A 114 -7.54 -17.64 -11.29
N PHE A 115 -8.86 -17.82 -11.36
CA PHE A 115 -9.59 -17.89 -12.62
C PHE A 115 -9.92 -16.49 -13.15
N ALA A 116 -10.14 -15.53 -12.24
CA ALA A 116 -10.35 -14.13 -12.58
C ALA A 116 -9.03 -13.36 -12.58
N GLY A 117 -8.94 -12.36 -13.45
CA GLY A 117 -7.85 -11.40 -13.49
C GLY A 117 -6.72 -11.80 -14.43
N TYR A 118 -5.54 -11.26 -14.17
CA TYR A 118 -4.35 -11.46 -14.98
C TYR A 118 -3.12 -11.66 -14.10
N GLU A 119 -2.09 -12.28 -14.66
CA GLU A 119 -0.80 -12.47 -14.00
C GLU A 119 0.32 -11.81 -14.80
N CYS A 120 1.04 -10.91 -14.13
CA CYS A 120 2.35 -10.46 -14.60
C CYS A 120 3.42 -11.40 -14.04
N GLN A 121 4.10 -12.10 -14.93
CA GLN A 121 5.03 -13.15 -14.56
C GLN A 121 6.20 -12.62 -13.71
N VAL A 122 6.64 -13.44 -12.75
CA VAL A 122 7.89 -13.29 -12.02
C VAL A 122 8.72 -14.56 -12.21
N ASN A 123 9.59 -14.51 -13.22
CA ASN A 123 10.47 -15.62 -13.58
C ASN A 123 11.70 -15.10 -14.32
N GLN A 124 12.89 -15.52 -13.88
CA GLN A 124 14.15 -15.32 -14.60
C GLN A 124 14.73 -16.65 -15.11
N THR A 125 15.03 -17.58 -14.20
CA THR A 125 15.78 -18.82 -14.51
C THR A 125 14.95 -20.11 -14.47
N HIS A 126 13.63 -20.03 -14.23
CA HIS A 126 12.77 -21.20 -14.30
C HIS A 126 12.60 -21.68 -15.75
N LYS A 127 12.22 -22.96 -15.91
CA LYS A 127 12.03 -23.62 -17.21
C LYS A 127 10.87 -23.06 -18.03
N ASP A 128 9.94 -22.35 -17.39
CA ASP A 128 8.88 -21.64 -18.09
C ASP A 128 9.49 -20.57 -19.02
N ARG A 129 8.96 -20.52 -20.23
CA ARG A 129 9.39 -19.63 -21.30
C ARG A 129 8.88 -18.21 -21.11
N LYS A 130 7.79 -17.99 -20.39
CA LYS A 130 7.34 -16.63 -20.06
C LYS A 130 8.24 -16.10 -18.95
N LYS A 131 8.79 -14.92 -19.19
CA LYS A 131 9.77 -14.27 -18.31
C LYS A 131 9.15 -13.06 -17.63
N THR A 132 9.85 -12.53 -16.64
CA THR A 132 9.40 -11.40 -15.83
C THR A 132 8.87 -10.26 -16.69
N GLY A 133 7.67 -9.76 -16.36
CA GLY A 133 6.98 -8.73 -17.14
C GLY A 133 6.10 -9.25 -18.28
N GLY A 134 6.13 -10.56 -18.56
CA GLY A 134 5.21 -11.19 -19.51
C GLY A 134 3.81 -11.36 -18.90
N LEU A 135 2.78 -11.05 -19.67
CA LEU A 135 1.38 -11.21 -19.27
C LEU A 135 0.88 -12.64 -19.57
N TYR A 136 0.27 -13.26 -18.56
CA TYR A 136 -0.64 -14.39 -18.71
C TYR A 136 -2.08 -13.87 -18.61
N ALA A 137 -2.90 -14.29 -19.56
CA ALA A 137 -4.30 -13.94 -19.74
C ALA A 137 -5.05 -15.18 -20.24
#